data_AF-A0A367R7E6-F1
#
_entry.id   AF-A0A367R7E6-F1
#
_cell.length_a   1.000
_cell.length_b   1.000
_cell.length_c   1.000
_cell.angle_alpha   90.00
_cell.angle_beta   90.00
_cell.angle_gamma   90.00
#
_symmetry.space_group_name_H-M   'P 1'
#
loop_
_entity.id
_entity.type
_entity.pdbx_description
1 polymer ?
#
loop_
_entity_poly.entity_id
_entity_poly.type
_entity_poly.pdbx_seq_one_letter_code
_entity_poly.pdbx_strand_id
1 'polypeptide(L)'
;MKTSKLLSSKMPKYVDLSPYWTEEKNISIQKAKDMTGLDKRTLSSAKKGQLERCQFETLFKLKDFASELAGKALTLEEIFKDD
;
A
#
# COMPACT_ATOMS: atom_id res chain seq x y z
N MET A 1 -1.40 -33.18 24.66
CA MET A 1 -1.54 -31.73 24.95
C MET A 1 -0.89 -30.96 23.81
N LYS A 2 -1.59 -29.91 23.35
CA LYS A 2 -1.26 -29.08 22.19
C LYS A 2 0.02 -28.27 22.44
N THR A 3 0.95 -28.28 21.49
CA THR A 3 1.85 -27.14 21.27
C THR A 3 1.66 -26.70 19.84
N SER A 4 0.63 -25.87 19.64
CA SER A 4 0.44 -25.10 18.42
C SER A 4 1.67 -24.24 18.24
N LYS A 5 2.51 -24.59 17.26
CA LYS A 5 3.60 -23.75 16.77
C LYS A 5 2.91 -22.51 16.18
N LEU A 6 2.72 -21.49 17.00
CA LEU A 6 2.28 -20.17 16.58
C LEU A 6 3.29 -19.73 15.52
N LEU A 7 2.90 -19.86 14.25
CA LEU A 7 3.50 -19.10 13.18
C LEU A 7 3.44 -17.64 13.65
N SER A 8 4.56 -17.11 14.13
CA SER A 8 4.80 -15.68 14.15
C SER A 8 4.83 -15.23 12.70
N SER A 9 3.66 -15.21 12.05
CA SER A 9 3.43 -14.53 10.80
C SER A 9 3.58 -13.06 11.17
N LYS A 10 4.81 -12.57 11.05
CA LYS A 10 5.16 -11.17 11.22
C LYS A 10 4.17 -10.41 10.34
N MET A 11 3.25 -9.68 10.97
CA MET A 11 2.25 -8.96 10.21
C MET A 11 3.01 -7.93 9.39
N PRO A 12 2.81 -7.88 8.07
CA PRO A 12 3.51 -6.93 7.24
C PRO A 12 3.22 -5.53 7.78
N LYS A 13 4.30 -4.79 8.05
CA LYS A 13 4.24 -3.53 8.80
C LYS A 13 3.96 -2.34 7.89
N TYR A 14 4.35 -2.45 6.63
CA TYR A 14 4.38 -1.34 5.71
C TYR A 14 3.46 -1.57 4.51
N VAL A 15 3.04 -0.45 3.92
CA VAL A 15 2.35 -0.39 2.62
C VAL A 15 3.37 0.02 1.57
N ASP A 16 3.49 -0.79 0.52
CA ASP A 16 4.39 -0.57 -0.61
C ASP A 16 3.62 -0.51 -1.93
N LEU A 17 3.54 0.70 -2.47
CA LEU A 17 2.95 0.97 -3.78
C LEU A 17 4.00 1.09 -4.88
N SER A 18 5.29 0.98 -4.56
CA SER A 18 6.37 1.07 -5.56
C SER A 18 6.21 0.12 -6.75
N PRO A 19 5.71 -1.13 -6.60
CA PRO A 19 5.57 -2.04 -7.75
C PRO A 19 4.52 -1.59 -8.76
N TYR A 20 3.50 -0.85 -8.29
CA TYR A 20 2.39 -0.37 -9.13
C TYR A 20 2.62 1.06 -9.61
N TRP A 21 3.44 1.83 -8.88
CA TRP A 21 3.68 3.25 -9.11
C TRP A 21 4.97 3.50 -9.89
N THR A 22 5.08 2.88 -11.05
CA THR A 22 6.25 2.95 -11.94
C THR A 22 6.32 4.26 -12.73
N GLU A 23 7.50 4.58 -13.26
CA GLU A 23 7.71 5.77 -14.11
C GLU A 23 6.88 5.71 -15.40
N GLU A 24 6.59 4.51 -15.91
CA GLU A 24 5.73 4.29 -17.09
C GLU A 24 4.31 4.83 -16.88
N LYS A 25 3.78 4.73 -15.64
CA LYS A 25 2.47 5.28 -15.30
C LYS A 25 2.49 6.81 -15.20
N ASN A 26 3.67 7.41 -15.04
CA ASN A 26 3.93 8.86 -14.99
C ASN A 26 2.93 9.63 -14.08
N ILE A 27 2.48 9.00 -12.99
CA ILE A 27 1.57 9.65 -12.03
C ILE A 27 2.40 10.43 -11.02
N SER A 28 2.27 11.75 -11.04
CA SER A 28 2.85 12.62 -10.03
C SER A 28 2.17 12.44 -8.67
N ILE A 29 2.88 12.72 -7.58
CA ILE A 29 2.30 12.71 -6.22
C ILE A 29 1.13 13.70 -6.12
N GLN A 30 1.18 14.83 -6.84
CA GLN A 30 0.07 15.78 -6.90
C GLN A 30 -1.17 15.14 -7.51
N LYS A 31 -1.05 14.51 -8.69
CA LYS A 31 -2.17 13.83 -9.34
C LYS A 31 -2.75 12.71 -8.49
N ALA A 32 -1.90 11.93 -7.82
CA ALA A 32 -2.37 10.91 -6.90
C ALA A 32 -3.09 11.48 -5.67
N LYS A 33 -2.66 12.65 -5.16
CA LYS A 33 -3.41 13.38 -4.12
C LYS A 33 -4.79 13.77 -4.63
N ASP A 34 -4.88 14.28 -5.85
CA ASP A 34 -6.15 14.69 -6.44
C ASP A 34 -7.10 13.49 -6.67
N MET A 35 -6.55 12.31 -7.00
CA MET A 35 -7.33 11.07 -7.18
C MET A 35 -7.78 10.41 -5.87
N THR A 36 -6.92 10.40 -4.85
CA THR A 36 -7.16 9.64 -3.60
C THR A 36 -7.67 10.49 -2.45
N GLY A 37 -7.48 11.81 -2.53
CA GLY A 37 -7.69 12.75 -1.42
C GLY A 37 -6.67 12.59 -0.28
N LEU A 38 -5.64 11.74 -0.44
CA LEU A 38 -4.62 11.52 0.58
C LEU A 38 -3.54 12.60 0.54
N ASP A 39 -2.95 12.89 1.70
CA ASP A 39 -1.84 13.82 1.78
C ASP A 39 -0.59 13.32 1.05
N LYS A 40 0.16 14.29 0.51
CA LYS A 40 1.41 14.03 -0.24
C LYS A 40 2.41 13.22 0.58
N ARG A 41 2.43 13.41 1.90
CA ARG A 41 3.32 12.66 2.82
C ARG A 41 2.96 11.18 2.83
N THR A 42 1.68 10.86 3.02
CA THR A 42 1.17 9.48 2.99
C THR A 42 1.48 8.80 1.66
N LEU A 43 1.17 9.47 0.55
CA LEU A 43 1.43 8.96 -0.81
C LEU A 43 2.92 8.77 -1.07
N SER A 44 3.77 9.71 -0.65
CA SER A 44 5.22 9.57 -0.80
C SER A 44 5.79 8.45 0.06
N SER A 45 5.29 8.25 1.28
CA SER A 45 5.72 7.14 2.13
C SER A 45 5.27 5.79 1.55
N ALA A 46 4.04 5.71 1.05
CA ALA A 46 3.51 4.50 0.42
C ALA A 46 4.26 4.15 -0.87
N LYS A 47 4.58 5.15 -1.70
CA LYS A 47 5.41 4.98 -2.90
C LYS A 47 6.81 4.45 -2.58
N LYS A 48 7.34 4.73 -1.39
CA LYS A 48 8.66 4.25 -0.94
C LYS A 48 8.60 2.92 -0.18
N GLY A 49 7.42 2.36 0.06
CA GLY A 49 7.27 1.17 0.90
C GLY A 49 7.54 1.43 2.39
N GLN A 50 7.40 2.67 2.84
CA GLN A 50 7.72 3.12 4.21
C GLN A 50 6.50 3.60 4.98
N LEU A 51 5.30 3.50 4.42
CA LEU A 51 4.10 3.90 5.12
C LEU A 51 3.67 2.78 6.07
N GLU A 52 3.75 3.02 7.38
CA GLU A 52 3.19 2.10 8.37
C GLU A 52 1.70 1.91 8.17
N ARG A 53 1.18 0.72 8.51
CA ARG A 53 -0.27 0.47 8.46
C ARG A 53 -1.03 1.48 9.30
N CYS A 54 -1.81 2.32 8.61
CA CYS A 54 -2.59 3.40 9.20
C CYS A 54 -4.09 3.03 9.27
N GLN A 55 -4.95 4.03 9.47
CA GLN A 55 -6.40 3.88 9.47
C GLN A 55 -6.92 3.12 8.25
N PHE A 56 -7.93 2.29 8.44
CA PHE A 56 -8.53 1.45 7.40
C PHE A 56 -8.91 2.24 6.14
N GLU A 57 -9.50 3.43 6.29
CA GLU A 57 -9.87 4.28 5.15
C GLU A 57 -8.68 4.63 4.26
N THR A 58 -7.52 4.94 4.85
CA THR A 58 -6.29 5.22 4.11
C THR A 58 -5.81 3.99 3.35
N LEU A 59 -5.88 2.80 3.98
CA LEU A 59 -5.47 1.55 3.36
C LEU A 59 -6.34 1.19 2.15
N PHE A 60 -7.67 1.36 2.26
CA PHE A 60 -8.57 1.12 1.13
C PHE A 60 -8.31 2.10 -0.02
N LYS A 61 -8.14 3.39 0.26
CA LYS A 61 -7.77 4.39 -0.76
C LYS A 61 -6.47 4.04 -1.48
N LEU A 62 -5.44 3.59 -0.75
CA LEU A 62 -4.17 3.16 -1.34
C LEU A 62 -4.33 1.89 -2.18
N LYS A 63 -5.14 0.92 -1.74
CA LYS A 63 -5.45 -0.31 -2.47
C LYS A 63 -6.21 -0.05 -3.76
N ASP A 64 -7.22 0.82 -3.71
CA ASP A 64 -7.99 1.20 -4.89
C ASP A 64 -7.11 1.96 -5.87
N PHE A 65 -6.28 2.88 -5.39
CA PHE A 65 -5.30 3.58 -6.23
C PHE A 65 -4.28 2.63 -6.85
N ALA A 66 -3.75 1.67 -6.10
CA ALA A 66 -2.86 0.65 -6.62
C ALA A 66 -3.54 -0.24 -7.67
N SER A 67 -4.83 -0.54 -7.48
CA SER A 67 -5.63 -1.33 -8.43
C SER A 67 -5.81 -0.59 -9.76
N GLU A 68 -6.10 0.72 -9.70
CA GLU A 68 -6.18 1.60 -10.86
C GLU A 68 -4.84 1.66 -11.62
N LEU A 69 -3.74 1.79 -10.87
CA LEU A 69 -2.39 1.77 -11.44
C LEU A 69 -2.07 0.43 -12.10
N ALA A 70 -2.39 -0.68 -11.45
CA ALA A 70 -2.14 -2.03 -11.94
C ALA A 70 -3.08 -2.44 -13.11
N GLY A 71 -4.21 -1.75 -13.29
CA GLY A 71 -5.25 -2.15 -14.24
C GLY A 71 -5.98 -3.44 -13.84
N LYS A 72 -5.89 -3.85 -12.56
CA LYS A 72 -6.57 -5.01 -11.98
C LYS A 72 -6.95 -4.75 -10.53
N ALA A 73 -7.99 -5.40 -10.04
CA ALA A 73 -8.34 -5.35 -8.63
C ALA A 73 -7.26 -6.04 -7.78
N LEU A 74 -6.65 -5.29 -6.86
CA LEU A 74 -5.67 -5.80 -5.88
C LEU A 74 -6.34 -6.06 -4.53
N THR A 75 -5.72 -6.91 -3.72
CA THR A 75 -6.08 -7.07 -2.31
C THR A 75 -5.18 -6.19 -1.42
N LEU A 76 -5.56 -6.02 -0.15
CA LEU A 76 -4.70 -5.32 0.82
C LEU A 76 -3.36 -6.04 1.02
N GLU A 77 -3.35 -7.36 0.93
CA GLU A 77 -2.14 -8.17 1.08
C GLU A 77 -1.15 -7.91 -0.06
N GLU A 78 -1.62 -7.65 -1.28
CA GLU A 78 -0.79 -7.36 -2.45
C GLU A 78 -0.05 -6.00 -2.35
N ILE A 79 -0.51 -5.09 -1.48
CA ILE A 79 0.13 -3.79 -1.24
C ILE A 79 0.91 -3.76 0.08
N PHE A 80 0.98 -4.88 0.79
CA PHE A 80 1.67 -4.99 2.07
C PHE A 80 3.08 -5.54 1.89
N LYS A 81 3.99 -5.03 2.72
CA LYS A 81 5.40 -5.42 2.73
C LYS A 81 5.85 -5.74 4.14
N ASP A 82 6.53 -6.87 4.29
CA ASP A 82 7.27 -7.19 5.52
C ASP A 82 8.60 -6.41 5.55
N ASP A 83 9.14 -6.26 6.76
CA ASP A 83 10.40 -5.55 7.01
C ASP A 83 11.61 -6.35 6.54
#